data_AF-A0A2U1MI74-F1
#
_entry.id   AF-A0A2U1MI74-F1
#
_cell.length_a   1.000
_cell.length_b   1.000
_cell.length_c   1.000
_cell.angle_alpha   90.00
_cell.angle_beta   90.00
_cell.angle_gamma   90.00
#
_symmetry.space_group_name_H-M   'P 1'
#
loop_
_entity.id
_entity.type
_entity.pdbx_description
1 polymer ?
#
loop_
_entity_poly.entity_id
_entity_poly.type
_entity_poly.pdbx_seq_one_letter_code
_entity_poly.pdbx_strand_id
1 'polypeptide(L)'
;MEYLKEQVEQEGYLGSPNIVVVLYHERKWTYVIRREGLSDVVVWNPWDKKAKAMADMGVDEYRRMVCVDGAVVANPITLKPVEEWTGRLEITLKPV
;
A
#
# COMPACT_ATOMS: atom_id res chain seq x y z
N MET A 1 8.51 -0.24 -20.57
CA MET A 1 8.24 -1.28 -19.56
C MET A 1 9.23 -1.15 -18.43
N GLU A 2 9.20 -0.01 -17.74
CA GLU A 2 10.06 0.24 -16.59
C GLU A 2 9.20 -0.06 -15.36
N TYR A 3 9.29 -1.31 -14.90
CA TYR A 3 8.66 -1.76 -13.66
C TYR A 3 9.33 -1.06 -12.48
N LEU A 4 8.66 -1.04 -11.32
CA LEU A 4 9.15 -0.55 -10.03
C LEU A 4 10.69 -0.65 -9.96
N LYS A 5 11.37 0.49 -9.81
CA LYS A 5 12.83 0.62 -9.91
C LYS A 5 13.60 -0.26 -8.89
N GLU A 6 12.88 -0.85 -7.94
CA GLU A 6 13.39 -1.78 -6.95
C GLU A 6 12.31 -2.83 -6.60
N GLN A 7 12.72 -4.09 -6.41
CA GLN A 7 11.81 -5.13 -5.93
C GLN A 7 11.51 -4.92 -4.46
N VAL A 8 10.46 -4.18 -4.15
CA VAL A 8 9.94 -4.07 -2.78
C VAL A 8 9.15 -5.33 -2.47
N GLU A 9 9.72 -6.26 -1.71
CA GLU A 9 8.97 -7.41 -1.21
C GLU A 9 7.92 -6.94 -0.20
N GLN A 10 8.36 -6.44 0.96
CA GLN A 10 7.52 -5.82 1.97
C GLN A 10 8.35 -4.76 2.71
N GLU A 11 7.94 -3.50 2.64
CA GLU A 11 8.64 -2.40 3.33
C GLU A 11 7.66 -1.59 4.16
N GLY A 12 8.06 -1.26 5.39
CA GLY A 12 7.26 -0.49 6.35
C GLY A 12 7.81 0.93 6.54
N TYR A 13 6.99 1.94 6.26
CA TYR A 13 7.30 3.35 6.49
C TYR A 13 6.56 3.84 7.74
N LEU A 14 7.29 3.87 8.86
CA LEU A 14 6.74 4.19 10.17
C LEU A 14 6.60 5.71 10.37
N GLY A 15 5.49 6.16 10.97
CA GLY A 15 5.24 7.57 11.26
C GLY A 15 5.28 8.46 10.02
N SER A 16 4.75 7.98 8.90
CA SER A 16 4.85 8.63 7.59
C SER A 16 3.73 9.64 7.36
N PRO A 17 3.93 10.66 6.49
CA PRO A 17 2.90 11.64 6.17
C PRO A 17 1.59 11.00 5.68
N ASN A 18 0.46 11.56 6.07
CA ASN A 18 -0.89 11.06 5.78
C ASN A 18 -1.27 11.00 4.28
N ILE A 19 -0.38 11.42 3.38
CA ILE A 19 -0.58 11.37 1.93
C ILE A 19 0.53 10.54 1.31
N VAL A 20 0.16 9.53 0.54
CA VAL A 20 1.06 8.75 -0.33
C VAL A 20 0.66 8.96 -1.77
N VAL A 21 1.64 9.10 -2.66
CA VAL A 21 1.42 9.30 -4.09
C VAL A 21 2.08 8.15 -4.85
N VAL A 22 1.29 7.44 -5.64
CA VAL A 22 1.77 6.37 -6.54
C VAL A 22 1.68 6.89 -7.97
N LEU A 23 2.85 6.99 -8.62
CA LEU A 23 2.96 7.44 -10.00
C LEU A 23 2.97 6.22 -10.93
N TYR A 24 1.98 6.13 -11.82
CA TYR A 24 1.97 5.13 -12.87
C TYR A 24 2.33 5.78 -14.21
N HIS A 25 3.63 5.77 -14.51
CA HIS A 25 4.21 6.48 -15.65
C HIS A 25 3.63 6.03 -17.00
N GLU A 26 3.45 4.72 -17.24
CA GLU A 26 3.00 4.21 -18.54
C GLU A 26 1.59 4.68 -18.91
N ARG A 27 0.70 4.81 -17.92
CA ARG A 27 -0.67 5.32 -18.13
C ARG A 27 -0.83 6.80 -17.84
N LYS A 28 0.24 7.49 -17.45
CA LYS A 28 0.20 8.90 -17.02
C LYS A 28 -0.89 9.14 -15.97
N TRP A 29 -0.94 8.25 -14.98
CA TRP A 29 -1.91 8.29 -13.90
C TRP A 29 -1.20 8.49 -12.56
N THR A 30 -1.86 9.22 -11.67
CA THR A 30 -1.43 9.41 -10.29
C THR A 30 -2.53 8.92 -9.36
N TYR A 31 -2.20 7.96 -8.51
CA TYR A 31 -3.05 7.59 -7.38
C TYR A 31 -2.61 8.39 -6.16
N VAL A 32 -3.53 9.13 -5.57
CA VAL A 32 -3.32 9.85 -4.31
C VAL A 32 -4.06 9.09 -3.22
N ILE A 33 -3.32 8.58 -2.26
CA ILE A 33 -3.85 7.86 -1.11
C ILE A 33 -3.77 8.80 0.09
N ARG A 34 -4.93 9.14 0.67
CA ARG A 34 -5.05 9.88 1.93
C ARG A 34 -5.41 8.92 3.05
N ARG A 35 -4.81 9.14 4.21
CA ARG A 35 -4.95 8.27 5.37
C ARG A 35 -5.30 9.11 6.61
N GLU A 36 -6.22 8.61 7.40
CA GLU A 36 -6.60 9.16 8.71
C GLU A 36 -6.62 8.02 9.73
N GLY A 37 -6.10 8.26 10.94
CA GLY A 37 -6.00 7.25 12.00
C GLY A 37 -4.94 6.16 11.77
N LEU A 38 -4.29 6.13 10.59
CA LEU A 38 -3.28 5.15 10.18
C LEU A 38 -1.92 5.86 10.13
N SER A 39 -1.00 5.58 11.06
CA SER A 39 0.28 6.29 11.18
C SER A 39 1.36 5.79 10.21
N ASP A 40 1.24 4.55 9.75
CA ASP A 40 2.30 3.84 9.03
C ASP A 40 1.81 3.45 7.64
N VAL A 41 2.75 3.17 6.74
CA VAL A 41 2.47 2.67 5.39
C VAL A 41 3.23 1.37 5.17
N VAL A 42 2.57 0.37 4.61
CA VAL A 42 3.24 -0.83 4.10
C VAL A 42 3.16 -0.81 2.58
N VAL A 43 4.29 -0.98 1.92
CA VAL A 43 4.35 -1.18 0.46
C VAL A 43 4.75 -2.62 0.20
N TRP A 44 3.98 -3.30 -0.66
CA TRP A 44 4.16 -4.73 -0.88
C TRP A 44 3.90 -5.14 -2.33
N ASN A 45 4.74 -6.06 -2.81
CA ASN A 45 4.52 -6.83 -4.03
C ASN A 45 5.08 -8.26 -3.82
N PRO A 46 4.32 -9.32 -4.14
CA PRO A 46 4.75 -10.69 -3.86
C PRO A 46 5.94 -11.13 -4.73
N TRP A 47 6.11 -10.51 -5.91
CA TRP A 47 7.03 -10.95 -6.94
C TRP A 47 6.83 -12.41 -7.36
N ASP A 48 7.63 -12.86 -8.31
CA ASP A 48 7.41 -14.13 -9.03
C ASP A 48 7.28 -15.35 -8.10
N LYS A 49 8.22 -15.51 -7.15
CA LYS A 49 8.26 -16.70 -6.30
C LYS A 49 7.07 -16.79 -5.34
N LYS A 50 6.68 -15.69 -4.68
CA LYS A 50 5.53 -15.72 -3.75
C LYS A 50 4.21 -15.76 -4.52
N ALA A 51 4.09 -15.04 -5.64
CA ALA A 51 2.88 -15.07 -6.47
C ALA A 51 2.56 -16.49 -6.98
N LYS A 52 3.57 -17.24 -7.46
CA LYS A 52 3.41 -18.64 -7.89
C LYS A 52 2.96 -19.60 -6.77
N ALA A 53 3.22 -19.25 -5.52
CA ALA A 53 2.81 -20.05 -4.37
C ALA A 53 1.41 -19.69 -3.84
N MET A 54 0.83 -18.58 -4.30
CA MET A 54 -0.52 -18.13 -3.91
C MET A 54 -1.55 -18.78 -4.84
N ALA A 55 -2.42 -19.63 -4.28
CA ALA A 55 -3.42 -20.36 -5.05
C ALA A 55 -4.51 -19.45 -5.66
N ASP A 56 -4.66 -18.25 -5.12
CA ASP A 56 -5.64 -17.24 -5.48
C ASP A 56 -5.06 -16.10 -6.34
N MET A 57 -3.80 -16.21 -6.78
CA MET A 57 -3.13 -15.22 -7.62
C MET A 57 -2.62 -15.84 -8.92
N GLY A 58 -2.87 -15.17 -10.05
CA GLY A 58 -2.32 -15.59 -11.35
C GLY A 58 -0.81 -15.37 -11.45
N VAL A 59 -0.14 -16.23 -12.24
CA VAL A 59 1.34 -16.32 -12.35
C VAL A 59 2.05 -14.99 -12.66
N ASP A 60 1.38 -14.05 -13.34
CA ASP A 60 1.95 -12.74 -13.72
C ASP A 60 1.16 -11.55 -13.18
N GLU A 61 0.15 -11.76 -12.32
CA GLU A 61 -0.70 -10.68 -11.83
C GLU A 61 0.07 -9.69 -10.95
N TYR A 62 1.12 -10.17 -10.27
CA TYR A 62 2.01 -9.33 -9.46
C TYR A 62 2.64 -8.19 -10.27
N ARG A 63 2.80 -8.35 -11.60
CA ARG A 63 3.38 -7.32 -12.48
C ARG A 63 2.48 -6.10 -12.67
N ARG A 64 1.19 -6.20 -12.33
CA ARG A 64 0.18 -5.16 -12.58
C ARG A 64 -0.42 -4.60 -11.29
N MET A 65 0.16 -4.94 -10.14
CA MET A 65 -0.31 -4.48 -8.84
C MET A 65 0.84 -4.00 -7.95
N VAL A 66 0.49 -3.18 -6.98
CA VAL A 66 1.30 -2.87 -5.80
C VAL A 66 0.32 -2.59 -4.67
N CYS A 67 0.57 -3.15 -3.50
CA CYS A 67 -0.19 -2.81 -2.30
C CYS A 67 0.48 -1.60 -1.64
N VAL A 68 -0.35 -0.63 -1.25
CA VAL A 68 0.07 0.56 -0.51
C VAL A 68 -0.96 0.76 0.59
N ASP A 69 -0.66 0.18 1.74
CA ASP A 69 -1.63 0.00 2.80
C ASP A 69 -1.38 1.01 3.91
N GLY A 70 -2.44 1.66 4.40
CA GLY A 70 -2.37 2.41 5.64
C GLY A 70 -2.45 1.45 6.84
N ALA A 71 -1.53 1.59 7.79
CA ALA A 71 -1.41 0.69 8.93
C ALA A 71 -1.13 1.43 10.24
N VAL A 72 -1.19 0.70 11.36
CA VAL A 72 -0.69 1.10 12.67
C VAL A 72 0.14 -0.06 13.22
N VAL A 73 1.43 -0.06 12.92
CA VAL A 73 2.38 -1.15 13.22
C VAL A 73 3.34 -0.75 14.32
N ALA A 74 3.94 0.45 14.23
CA ALA A 74 4.96 0.89 15.18
C ALA A 74 4.38 1.10 16.58
N ASN A 75 3.18 1.68 16.67
CA ASN A 75 2.53 2.06 17.92
C ASN A 75 1.08 1.56 17.93
N PRO A 76 0.84 0.28 18.28
CA PRO A 76 -0.50 -0.30 18.26
C PRO A 76 -1.51 0.46 19.11
N ILE A 77 -2.72 0.61 18.61
CA ILE A 77 -3.82 1.23 19.34
C ILE A 77 -4.33 0.28 20.42
N THR A 78 -4.42 0.75 21.66
CA THR A 78 -5.05 0.03 22.77
C THR A 78 -6.37 0.70 23.11
N LEU A 79 -7.46 -0.06 23.09
CA LEU A 79 -8.80 0.43 23.43
C LEU A 79 -9.24 -0.13 24.79
N LYS A 80 -9.78 0.74 25.64
CA LYS A 80 -10.51 0.38 26.86
C LYS A 80 -11.95 0.00 26.52
N PRO A 81 -12.71 -0.60 27.46
CA PRO A 81 -14.13 -0.82 27.27
C PRO A 81 -14.82 0.48 26.83
N VAL A 82 -15.71 0.35 25.85
CA VAL A 82 -16.48 1.45 25.21
C VAL A 82 -15.67 2.49 24.40
N GLU A 83 -14.35 2.33 24.24
CA GLU A 83 -13.59 3.16 23.31
C GLU A 83 -13.69 2.64 21.87
N GLU A 84 -13.57 3.55 20.91
CA GLU A 84 -13.60 3.25 19.48
C GLU A 84 -12.35 3.81 18.80
N TRP A 85 -11.93 3.16 17.72
CA TRP A 85 -10.90 3.68 16.82
C TRP A 85 -11.35 3.52 15.39
N THR A 86 -11.01 4.53 14.57
CA THR A 86 -11.32 4.55 13.15
C THR A 86 -10.05 4.81 12.37
N GLY A 87 -9.76 3.93 11.41
CA GLY A 87 -8.84 4.16 10.32
C GLY A 87 -9.61 4.42 9.03
N ARG A 88 -9.15 5.39 8.23
CA ARG A 88 -9.75 5.67 6.91
C ARG A 88 -8.64 5.76 5.86
N LEU A 89 -8.91 5.16 4.72
CA LEU A 89 -8.09 5.26 3.52
C LEU A 89 -8.97 5.75 2.37
N GLU A 90 -8.54 6.81 1.69
CA GLU A 90 -9.21 7.37 0.54
C GLU A 90 -8.26 7.36 -0.66
N ILE A 91 -8.70 6.79 -1.78
CA ILE A 91 -7.91 6.71 -3.01
C ILE A 91 -8.56 7.60 -4.06
N THR A 92 -7.80 8.54 -4.60
CA THR A 92 -8.20 9.35 -5.75
C THR A 92 -7.30 9.06 -6.93
N LEU A 93 -7.89 8.79 -8.09
CA LEU A 93 -7.16 8.74 -9.36
C LEU A 93 -7.17 10.13 -10.01
N LYS A 94 -5.99 10.61 -10.40
CA LYS A 94 -5.81 11.86 -11.14
C LYS A 94 -5.05 11.57 -12.43
N PRO A 95 -5.58 12.00 -13.60
CA PRO A 95 -4.77 12.07 -14.82
C PRO A 95 -3.59 13.02 -14.61
N VAL A 96 -2.45 12.70 -15.21
CA VAL A 96 -1.29 13.59 -15.33
C VAL A 96 -1.40 14.40 -16.62
#